data_AF-A0A7J7JE64-F1
#
_entry.id   AF-A0A7J7JE64-F1
#
_cell.length_a   1.000
_cell.length_b   1.000
_cell.length_c   1.000
_cell.angle_alpha   90.00
_cell.angle_beta   90.00
_cell.angle_gamma   90.00
#
_symmetry.space_group_name_H-M   'P 1'
#
loop_
_entity.id
_entity.type
_entity.pdbx_description
1 polymer ?
#
loop_
_entity_poly.entity_id
_entity_poly.type
_entity_poly.pdbx_seq_one_letter_code
_entity_poly.pdbx_strand_id
1 'polypeptide(L)'
;MSQQEESTRKERVARIHLFELMKYCVLELPSPPSLETSPEYEARMSRLRLLAAEAEYQKMTQNVSGQAVKQENIGQELRKMDSQVTFMFNFVLTVVGAFAFGYKAVEYSLDTPNLSLQLTVAVTLATLVFFADIYFIIKDYV
;
A
#
# COMPACT_ATOMS: atom_id res chain seq x y z
N MET A 1 34.39 39.19 55.83
CA MET A 1 34.29 39.81 54.49
C MET A 1 34.68 38.81 53.39
N SER A 2 34.51 37.49 53.60
CA SER A 2 35.23 36.49 52.80
C SER A 2 34.39 35.26 52.40
N GLN A 3 33.09 35.23 52.75
CA GLN A 3 32.22 34.06 52.47
C GLN A 3 31.09 34.34 51.47
N GLN A 4 30.90 35.60 51.05
CA GLN A 4 29.78 35.97 50.18
C GLN A 4 30.16 35.95 48.68
N GLU A 5 31.45 36.11 48.34
CA GLU A 5 31.95 36.09 46.96
C GLU A 5 32.15 34.67 46.39
N GLU A 6 32.31 33.64 47.23
CA GLU A 6 32.42 32.26 46.75
C GLU A 6 31.07 31.65 46.34
N SER A 7 29.98 32.11 46.95
CA SER A 7 28.63 31.62 46.64
C SER A 7 28.15 32.03 45.23
N THR A 8 28.47 33.25 44.79
CA THR A 8 28.10 33.79 43.46
C THR A 8 28.95 33.25 42.32
N ARG A 9 30.11 32.63 42.60
CA ARG A 9 30.93 31.98 41.56
C ARG A 9 30.41 30.59 41.17
N LYS A 10 29.82 29.85 42.12
CA LYS A 10 29.28 28.50 41.86
C LYS A 10 28.00 28.52 41.00
N GLU A 11 27.21 29.60 41.06
CA GLU A 11 25.97 29.72 40.30
C GLU A 11 26.18 30.16 38.83
N ARG A 12 27.32 30.80 38.51
CA ARG A 12 27.70 31.13 37.12
C ARG A 12 28.05 29.91 36.26
N VAL A 13 28.21 28.75 36.87
CA VAL A 13 28.44 27.48 36.14
C VAL A 13 27.11 26.87 35.66
N ALA A 14 25.94 27.41 36.04
CA ALA A 14 24.68 26.68 35.99
C ALA A 14 23.71 26.99 34.83
N ARG A 15 24.03 27.86 33.85
CA ARG A 15 23.16 28.05 32.66
C ARG A 15 23.93 28.32 31.36
N ILE A 16 24.98 27.55 31.10
CA ILE A 16 25.49 27.45 29.73
C ILE A 16 24.66 26.37 29.04
N HIS A 17 23.79 26.77 28.12
CA HIS A 17 23.00 25.82 27.35
C HIS A 17 23.94 24.97 26.48
N LEU A 18 23.79 23.65 26.51
CA LEU A 18 24.61 22.70 25.74
C LEU A 18 24.70 23.08 24.25
N PHE A 19 23.61 23.61 23.69
CA PHE A 19 23.57 24.09 22.31
C PHE A 19 24.56 25.23 22.03
N GLU A 20 24.78 26.11 23.02
CA GLU A 20 25.73 27.21 22.90
C GLU A 20 27.18 26.71 22.92
N LEU A 21 27.46 25.65 23.69
CA LEU A 21 28.75 24.94 23.63
C LEU A 21 28.94 24.23 22.28
N MET A 22 27.89 23.58 21.74
CA MET A 22 27.97 22.88 20.45
C MET A 22 28.25 23.80 19.26
N LYS A 23 27.84 25.09 19.30
CA LYS A 23 28.18 26.06 18.25
C LYS A 23 29.69 26.27 18.09
N TYR A 24 30.46 26.08 19.16
CA TYR A 24 31.91 26.22 19.16
C TYR A 24 32.64 24.89 18.94
N CYS A 25 31.91 23.77 18.83
CA CYS A 25 32.49 22.48 18.49
C CYS A 25 32.60 22.33 16.97
N VAL A 26 33.82 22.14 16.47
CA VAL A 26 34.06 21.73 15.09
C VAL A 26 33.83 20.24 15.01
N LEU A 27 32.75 19.84 14.33
CA LEU A 27 32.48 18.45 14.03
C LEU A 27 33.35 18.05 12.83
N GLU A 28 34.50 17.41 13.10
CA GLU A 28 35.28 16.75 12.05
C GLU A 28 34.57 15.46 11.67
N LEU A 29 33.72 15.53 10.64
CA LEU A 29 33.18 14.32 10.04
C LEU A 29 34.34 13.59 9.34
N PRO A 30 34.58 12.30 9.62
CA PRO A 30 35.52 11.53 8.83
C PRO A 30 35.05 11.56 7.37
N SER A 31 35.95 11.96 6.47
CA SER A 31 35.67 11.85 5.04
C SER A 31 35.34 10.39 4.74
N PRO A 32 34.23 10.11 4.02
CA PRO A 32 33.91 8.74 3.64
C PRO A 32 35.12 8.10 2.96
N PRO A 33 35.44 6.83 3.27
CA PRO A 33 36.55 6.14 2.63
C PRO A 33 36.32 6.17 1.12
N SER A 34 37.36 6.51 0.35
CA SER A 34 37.30 6.46 -1.11
C SER A 34 37.01 5.01 -1.51
N LEU A 35 35.82 4.76 -2.06
CA LEU A 35 35.47 3.46 -2.61
C LEU A 35 36.47 3.18 -3.74
N GLU A 36 37.37 2.22 -3.54
CA GLU A 36 38.26 1.76 -4.61
C GLU A 36 37.39 1.24 -5.75
N THR A 37 37.58 1.80 -6.94
CA THR A 37 36.90 1.37 -8.17
C THR A 37 37.40 -0.03 -8.52
N SER A 38 36.73 -1.04 -7.95
CA SER A 38 36.89 -2.42 -8.39
C SER A 38 36.47 -2.52 -9.87
N PRO A 39 37.22 -3.26 -10.70
CA PRO A 39 36.86 -3.46 -12.11
C PRO A 39 35.46 -4.09 -12.26
N GLU A 40 35.02 -4.85 -11.26
CA GLU A 40 33.66 -5.41 -11.20
C GLU A 40 32.59 -4.33 -11.03
N TYR A 41 32.87 -3.31 -10.22
CA TYR A 41 31.94 -2.20 -9.98
C TYR A 41 31.75 -1.35 -11.25
N GLU A 42 32.81 -1.07 -11.98
CA GLU A 42 32.73 -0.33 -13.25
C GLU A 42 31.98 -1.12 -14.33
N ALA A 43 32.23 -2.43 -14.43
CA ALA A 43 31.51 -3.32 -15.34
C ALA A 43 30.01 -3.41 -14.99
N ARG A 44 29.67 -3.39 -13.70
CA ARG A 44 28.27 -3.35 -13.25
C ARG A 44 27.62 -2.01 -13.54
N MET A 45 28.34 -0.91 -13.31
CA MET A 45 27.85 0.43 -13.56
C MET A 45 27.60 0.68 -15.05
N SER A 46 28.49 0.22 -15.93
CA SER A 46 28.30 0.33 -17.38
C SER A 46 27.08 -0.47 -17.85
N ARG A 47 26.89 -1.69 -17.34
CA ARG A 47 25.69 -2.50 -17.59
C ARG A 47 24.41 -1.79 -17.14
N LEU A 48 24.38 -1.26 -15.91
CA LEU A 48 23.21 -0.55 -15.38
C LEU A 48 22.89 0.71 -16.19
N ARG A 49 23.90 1.46 -16.62
CA ARG A 49 23.71 2.64 -17.48
C ARG A 49 23.13 2.27 -18.85
N LEU A 50 23.59 1.18 -19.45
CA LEU A 50 23.05 0.68 -20.71
C LEU A 50 21.57 0.28 -20.56
N LEU A 51 21.22 -0.45 -19.49
CA LEU A 51 19.83 -0.83 -19.20
C LEU A 51 18.93 0.39 -18.98
N ALA A 52 19.41 1.39 -18.23
CA ALA A 52 18.68 2.63 -18.00
C ALA A 52 18.47 3.41 -19.30
N ALA A 53 19.49 3.52 -20.14
CA ALA A 53 19.42 4.19 -21.43
C ALA A 53 18.46 3.48 -22.40
N GLU A 54 18.45 2.13 -22.41
CA GLU A 54 17.51 1.36 -23.20
C GLU A 54 16.06 1.58 -22.75
N ALA A 55 15.80 1.57 -21.44
CA ALA A 55 14.48 1.85 -20.88
C ALA A 55 14.00 3.28 -21.23
N GLU A 56 14.90 4.27 -21.18
CA GLU A 56 14.60 5.65 -21.56
C GLU A 56 14.34 5.78 -23.07
N TYR A 57 15.13 5.11 -23.91
CA TYR A 57 14.92 5.05 -25.35
C TYR A 57 13.58 4.41 -25.71
N GLN A 58 13.21 3.31 -25.05
CA GLN A 58 11.91 2.66 -25.25
C GLN A 58 10.77 3.61 -24.85
N LYS A 59 10.88 4.33 -23.74
CA LYS A 59 9.89 5.34 -23.31
C LYS A 59 9.76 6.50 -24.32
N MET A 60 10.87 6.97 -24.90
CA MET A 60 10.84 8.02 -25.93
C MET A 60 10.21 7.55 -27.24
N THR A 61 10.46 6.31 -27.64
CA THR A 61 10.02 5.75 -28.93
C THR A 61 8.65 5.05 -28.87
N GLN A 62 8.10 4.86 -27.67
CA GLN A 62 6.81 4.24 -27.43
C GLN A 62 5.64 4.91 -28.16
N ASN A 63 5.67 6.22 -28.31
CA ASN A 63 4.62 6.98 -29.00
C ASN A 63 4.73 6.90 -30.54
N VAL A 64 5.88 6.48 -31.06
CA VAL A 64 6.16 6.41 -32.51
C VAL A 64 6.03 4.97 -33.02
N SER A 65 6.37 3.99 -32.17
CA SER A 65 6.17 2.56 -32.46
C SER A 65 4.72 2.16 -32.17
N GLY A 66 3.89 2.05 -33.21
CA GLY A 66 2.53 1.52 -33.11
C GLY A 66 2.44 0.10 -32.53
N GLN A 67 3.56 -0.62 -32.37
CA GLN A 67 3.62 -1.93 -31.69
C GLN A 67 3.73 -1.83 -30.16
N ALA A 68 4.40 -0.80 -29.63
CA ALA A 68 4.59 -0.64 -28.17
C ALA A 68 3.30 -0.18 -27.47
N VAL A 69 2.48 0.62 -28.17
CA VAL A 69 1.15 1.05 -27.71
C VAL A 69 0.27 -0.17 -27.37
N LYS A 70 0.39 -1.29 -28.10
CA LYS A 70 -0.45 -2.47 -27.86
C LYS A 70 -0.08 -3.22 -26.58
N GLN A 71 1.18 -3.25 -26.17
CA GLN A 71 1.62 -4.00 -24.99
C GLN A 71 1.38 -3.26 -23.66
N GLU A 72 1.61 -1.94 -23.63
CA GLU A 72 1.33 -1.16 -22.41
C GLU A 72 -0.15 -0.98 -22.14
N ASN A 73 -0.98 -0.84 -23.19
CA ASN A 73 -2.42 -0.78 -23.01
C ASN A 73 -2.95 -2.07 -22.38
N ILE A 74 -2.44 -3.25 -22.74
CA ILE A 74 -2.87 -4.51 -22.10
C ILE A 74 -2.54 -4.50 -20.61
N GLY A 75 -1.33 -4.08 -20.20
CA GLY A 75 -0.97 -4.02 -18.77
C GLY A 75 -1.80 -3.00 -17.97
N GLN A 76 -2.11 -1.85 -18.56
CA GLN A 76 -2.95 -0.83 -17.93
C GLN A 76 -4.44 -1.20 -17.95
N GLU A 77 -4.92 -1.90 -18.98
CA GLU A 77 -6.28 -2.43 -19.08
C GLU A 77 -6.49 -3.60 -18.10
N LEU A 78 -5.52 -4.50 -17.96
CA LEU A 78 -5.55 -5.56 -16.94
C LEU A 78 -5.64 -5.00 -15.53
N ARG A 79 -4.86 -3.95 -15.21
CA ARG A 79 -4.97 -3.26 -13.89
C ARG A 79 -6.31 -2.56 -13.68
N LYS A 80 -7.03 -2.19 -14.75
CA LYS A 80 -8.40 -1.66 -14.66
C LYS A 80 -9.45 -2.77 -14.52
N MET A 81 -9.21 -3.96 -15.09
CA MET A 81 -10.09 -5.13 -14.97
C MET A 81 -10.12 -5.72 -13.56
N ASP A 82 -9.04 -5.58 -12.78
CA ASP A 82 -8.96 -6.11 -11.40
C ASP A 82 -10.11 -5.64 -10.51
N SER A 83 -10.55 -4.38 -10.65
CA SER A 83 -11.66 -3.83 -9.86
C SER A 83 -13.01 -4.44 -10.24
N GLN A 84 -13.23 -4.70 -11.54
CA GLN A 84 -14.50 -5.25 -12.03
C GLN A 84 -14.65 -6.73 -11.65
N VAL A 85 -13.55 -7.49 -11.73
CA VAL A 85 -13.52 -8.90 -11.30
C VAL A 85 -13.73 -9.02 -9.79
N THR A 86 -13.12 -8.13 -9.00
CA THR A 86 -13.28 -8.11 -7.55
C THR A 86 -14.74 -7.87 -7.14
N PHE A 87 -15.44 -7.00 -7.86
CA PHE A 87 -16.87 -6.75 -7.61
C PHE A 87 -17.71 -8.01 -7.88
N MET A 88 -17.54 -8.62 -9.06
CA MET A 88 -18.31 -9.81 -9.45
C MET A 88 -18.06 -10.98 -8.48
N PHE A 89 -16.83 -11.13 -8.00
CA PHE A 89 -16.49 -12.12 -6.98
C PHE A 89 -17.22 -11.82 -5.65
N ASN A 90 -17.18 -10.58 -5.17
CA ASN A 90 -17.88 -10.19 -3.93
C ASN A 90 -19.39 -10.41 -4.03
N PHE A 91 -20.00 -10.09 -5.17
CA PHE A 91 -21.41 -10.33 -5.44
C PHE A 91 -21.77 -11.83 -5.35
N VAL A 92 -20.99 -12.71 -5.98
CA VAL A 92 -21.24 -14.15 -5.89
C VAL A 92 -21.08 -14.63 -4.45
N LEU A 93 -20.06 -14.14 -3.75
CA LEU A 93 -19.74 -14.57 -2.39
C LEU A 93 -20.81 -14.14 -1.38
N THR A 94 -21.36 -12.94 -1.52
CA THR A 94 -22.45 -12.40 -0.68
C THR A 94 -23.77 -13.12 -0.94
N VAL A 95 -24.15 -13.35 -2.21
CA VAL A 95 -25.38 -14.10 -2.55
C VAL A 95 -25.32 -15.55 -2.07
N VAL A 96 -24.20 -16.24 -2.32
CA VAL A 96 -24.00 -17.63 -1.85
C VAL A 96 -23.94 -17.67 -0.32
N GLY A 97 -23.26 -16.71 0.30
CA GLY A 97 -23.21 -16.57 1.76
C GLY A 97 -24.58 -16.37 2.39
N ALA A 98 -25.39 -15.47 1.82
CA ALA A 98 -26.75 -15.19 2.28
C ALA A 98 -27.67 -16.40 2.13
N PHE A 99 -27.56 -17.14 1.02
CA PHE A 99 -28.29 -18.38 0.79
C PHE A 99 -27.90 -19.45 1.81
N ALA A 100 -26.60 -19.72 1.96
CA ALA A 100 -26.10 -20.73 2.90
C ALA A 100 -26.45 -20.38 4.34
N PHE A 101 -26.33 -19.09 4.71
CA PHE A 101 -26.74 -18.57 6.00
C PHE A 101 -28.24 -18.75 6.22
N GLY A 102 -29.09 -18.35 5.28
CA GLY A 102 -30.55 -18.50 5.41
C GLY A 102 -30.97 -19.97 5.53
N TYR A 103 -30.32 -20.87 4.79
CA TYR A 103 -30.57 -22.31 4.89
C TYR A 103 -30.19 -22.85 6.27
N LYS A 104 -28.97 -22.56 6.73
CA LYS A 104 -28.46 -23.03 8.03
C LYS A 104 -29.14 -22.36 9.22
N ALA A 105 -29.53 -21.09 9.11
CA ALA A 105 -30.24 -20.37 10.15
C ALA A 105 -31.59 -21.03 10.47
N VAL A 106 -32.33 -21.45 9.44
CA VAL A 106 -33.59 -22.19 9.63
C VAL A 106 -33.34 -23.60 10.16
N GLU A 107 -32.30 -24.29 9.66
CA GLU A 107 -31.91 -25.63 10.16
C GLU A 107 -31.60 -25.62 11.66
N TYR A 108 -30.94 -24.57 12.16
CA TYR A 108 -30.65 -24.43 13.60
C TYR A 108 -31.83 -23.90 14.43
N SER A 109 -32.78 -23.20 13.81
CA SER A 109 -33.93 -22.63 14.52
C SER A 109 -35.08 -23.62 14.72
N LEU A 110 -35.13 -24.69 13.91
CA LEU A 110 -36.22 -25.68 13.93
C LEU A 110 -35.68 -27.07 14.26
N ASP A 111 -36.26 -27.70 15.29
CA ASP A 111 -35.92 -29.07 15.72
C ASP A 111 -36.32 -30.13 14.67
N THR A 112 -37.32 -29.83 13.83
CA THR A 112 -37.74 -30.69 12.72
C THR A 112 -37.30 -30.10 11.38
N PRO A 113 -36.51 -30.83 10.56
CA PRO A 113 -36.01 -30.33 9.29
C PRO A 113 -37.13 -30.23 8.26
N ASN A 114 -37.57 -29.01 7.98
CA ASN A 114 -38.53 -28.71 6.92
C ASN A 114 -37.78 -28.11 5.72
N LEU A 115 -37.40 -28.97 4.76
CA LEU A 115 -36.62 -28.56 3.59
C LEU A 115 -37.29 -27.41 2.80
N SER A 116 -38.62 -27.46 2.65
CA SER A 116 -39.38 -26.43 1.94
C SER A 116 -39.23 -25.05 2.60
N LEU A 117 -39.24 -24.99 3.94
CA LEU A 117 -39.13 -23.73 4.67
C LEU A 117 -37.69 -23.20 4.66
N GLN A 118 -36.71 -24.08 4.81
CA GLN A 118 -35.29 -23.73 4.70
C GLN A 118 -34.97 -23.09 3.35
N LEU A 119 -35.40 -23.72 2.25
CA LEU A 119 -35.19 -23.20 0.90
C LEU A 119 -35.94 -21.89 0.66
N THR A 120 -37.19 -21.77 1.10
CA THR A 120 -37.98 -20.55 0.89
C THR A 120 -37.35 -19.35 1.59
N VAL A 121 -36.90 -19.51 2.82
CA VAL A 121 -36.23 -18.45 3.59
C VAL A 121 -34.86 -18.12 3.00
N ALA A 122 -34.06 -19.14 2.65
CA ALA A 122 -32.75 -18.97 2.04
C ALA A 122 -32.83 -18.19 0.72
N VAL A 123 -33.77 -18.54 -0.16
CA VAL A 123 -33.99 -17.85 -1.44
C VAL A 123 -34.50 -16.43 -1.22
N THR A 124 -35.41 -16.22 -0.27
CA THR A 124 -35.93 -14.88 0.04
C THR A 124 -34.80 -13.95 0.52
N LEU A 125 -33.95 -14.41 1.45
CA LEU A 125 -32.79 -13.66 1.92
C LEU A 125 -31.77 -13.41 0.81
N ALA A 126 -31.44 -14.44 0.01
CA ALA A 126 -30.54 -14.29 -1.12
C ALA A 126 -31.05 -13.27 -2.15
N THR A 127 -32.36 -13.21 -2.36
CA THR A 127 -33.00 -12.25 -3.28
C THR A 127 -32.85 -10.81 -2.76
N LEU A 128 -33.02 -10.57 -1.45
CA LEU A 128 -32.82 -9.24 -0.87
C LEU A 128 -31.37 -8.77 -1.00
N VAL A 129 -30.41 -9.65 -0.73
CA VAL A 129 -28.98 -9.36 -0.86
C VAL A 129 -28.62 -9.11 -2.33
N PHE A 130 -29.15 -9.92 -3.25
CA PHE A 130 -28.98 -9.71 -4.69
C PHE A 130 -29.44 -8.30 -5.14
N PHE A 131 -30.58 -7.82 -4.65
CA PHE A 131 -31.02 -6.45 -4.95
C PHE A 131 -30.11 -5.39 -4.33
N ALA A 132 -29.63 -5.61 -3.11
CA ALA A 132 -28.67 -4.72 -2.48
C ALA A 132 -27.36 -4.63 -3.27
N ASP A 133 -26.83 -5.77 -3.72
CA ASP A 133 -25.59 -5.81 -4.49
C ASP A 133 -25.74 -5.15 -5.86
N ILE A 134 -26.87 -5.36 -6.56
CA ILE A 134 -27.17 -4.64 -7.81
C ILE A 134 -27.19 -3.13 -7.58
N TYR A 135 -27.78 -2.68 -6.47
CA TYR A 135 -27.77 -1.27 -6.10
C TYR A 135 -26.34 -0.75 -5.87
N PHE A 136 -25.49 -1.51 -5.19
CA PHE A 136 -24.07 -1.17 -5.02
C PHE A 136 -23.31 -1.11 -6.35
N ILE A 137 -23.55 -2.06 -7.28
CA ILE A 137 -22.98 -2.01 -8.64
C ILE A 137 -23.28 -0.67 -9.29
N ILE A 138 -24.56 -0.29 -9.31
CA ILE A 138 -25.00 0.90 -10.03
C ILE A 138 -24.45 2.16 -9.36
N LYS A 139 -24.43 2.21 -8.02
CA LYS A 139 -23.95 3.37 -7.27
C LYS A 139 -22.43 3.54 -7.36
N ASP A 140 -21.67 2.45 -7.35
CA ASP A 140 -20.21 2.51 -7.35
C ASP A 140 -19.61 2.54 -8.77
N TYR A 141 -20.44 2.33 -9.80
CA TYR A 141 -20.09 2.53 -11.22
C TYR A 141 -20.30 3.98 -11.71
N VAL A 142 -21.06 4.81 -11.00
CA VAL A 142 -21.28 6.25 -11.27
C VAL A 142 -20.37 7.11 -10.39
#